data_AF-A0A6G6K9S9-F1
#
_entry.id   AF-A0A6G6K9S9-F1
#
_cell.length_a   1.000
_cell.length_b   1.000
_cell.length_c   1.000
_cell.angle_alpha   90.00
_cell.angle_beta   90.00
_cell.angle_gamma   90.00
#
_symmetry.space_group_name_H-M   'P 1'
#
loop_
_entity.id
_entity.type
_entity.pdbx_description
1 polymer ?
#
loop_
_entity_poly.entity_id
_entity_poly.type
_entity_poly.pdbx_seq_one_letter_code
_entity_poly.pdbx_strand_id
1 'polypeptide(L)'
;MNASSVGHAYLHAEYCERTYSEIPFTDEVHTSWWQWLAWRSPFAFTVTDLQLVIAWLRREIHANKRHPSCLEFSHLIGNPELFEQYLGLAQRWSRLHHAHADSVARARWNSSSARTHG
;
A
#
# COMPACT_ATOMS: atom_id res chain seq x y z
N MET A 1 20.16 10.18 19.66
CA MET A 1 19.37 9.34 18.72
C MET A 1 18.34 10.23 18.05
N ASN A 2 18.52 10.56 16.77
CA ASN A 2 17.61 11.45 16.05
C ASN A 2 16.33 10.69 15.68
N ALA A 3 15.17 11.21 16.10
CA ALA A 3 13.85 10.63 15.90
C ALA A 3 13.52 10.31 14.42
N SER A 4 14.18 10.95 13.46
CA SER A 4 14.00 10.70 12.02
C SER A 4 14.53 9.33 11.56
N SER A 5 15.55 8.77 12.22
CA SER A 5 16.15 7.48 11.83
C SER A 5 15.26 6.27 12.13
N VAL A 6 14.45 6.35 13.19
CA VAL A 6 13.52 5.29 13.61
C VAL A 6 12.38 5.13 12.59
N GLY A 7 11.94 6.23 11.97
CA GLY A 7 10.90 6.21 10.94
C GLY A 7 11.31 5.47 9.67
N HIS A 8 12.53 5.67 9.19
CA HIS A 8 13.01 5.02 7.96
C HIS A 8 13.24 3.52 8.14
N ALA A 9 13.84 3.11 9.27
CA ALA A 9 14.06 1.69 9.56
C ALA A 9 12.74 0.92 9.70
N TYR A 10 11.73 1.55 10.31
CA TYR A 10 10.39 0.96 10.39
C TYR A 10 9.73 0.79 9.02
N LEU A 11 9.76 1.83 8.17
CA LEU A 11 9.23 1.73 6.80
C LEU A 11 9.93 0.65 5.98
N HIS A 12 11.25 0.55 6.14
CA HIS A 12 12.04 -0.47 5.47
C HIS A 12 11.66 -1.88 5.92
N ALA A 13 11.50 -2.10 7.23
CA ALA A 13 11.04 -3.38 7.77
C ALA A 13 9.64 -3.74 7.24
N GLU A 14 8.70 -2.79 7.25
CA GLU A 14 7.34 -2.98 6.74
C GLU A 14 7.34 -3.35 5.24
N TYR A 15 8.17 -2.68 4.44
CA TYR A 15 8.35 -3.02 3.04
C TYR A 15 8.85 -4.46 2.90
N CYS A 16 9.95 -4.81 3.58
CA CYS A 16 10.59 -6.13 3.49
C CYS A 16 9.63 -7.25 3.90
N GLU A 17 8.90 -7.08 5.00
CA GLU A 17 7.92 -8.06 5.49
C GLU A 17 6.82 -8.33 4.45
N ARG A 18 6.33 -7.30 3.77
CA ARG A 18 5.19 -7.42 2.85
C ARG A 18 5.57 -7.85 1.44
N THR A 19 6.79 -7.53 1.00
CA THR A 19 7.30 -7.95 -0.30
C THR A 19 8.10 -9.24 -0.22
N TYR A 20 8.40 -9.74 0.98
CA TYR A 20 9.33 -10.84 1.24
C TYR A 20 10.73 -10.55 0.67
N SER A 21 11.14 -9.29 0.72
CA SER A 21 12.46 -8.86 0.27
C SER A 21 13.43 -8.85 1.45
N GLU A 22 14.68 -9.24 1.20
CA GLU A 22 15.77 -9.18 2.19
C GLU A 22 16.82 -8.15 1.75
N ILE A 23 16.39 -6.90 1.58
CA ILE A 23 17.28 -5.82 1.14
C ILE A 23 18.03 -5.28 2.37
N PRO A 24 19.36 -5.15 2.33
CA PRO A 24 20.10 -4.53 3.43
C PRO A 24 19.77 -3.04 3.58
N PHE A 25 19.65 -2.56 4.82
CA PHE A 25 19.41 -1.15 5.11
C PHE A 25 20.70 -0.33 5.01
N THR A 26 21.11 0.00 3.78
CA THR A 26 22.30 0.83 3.48
C THR A 26 21.99 2.32 3.53
N ASP A 27 23.03 3.16 3.47
CA ASP A 27 22.88 4.63 3.39
C ASP A 27 22.11 5.07 2.13
N GLU A 28 22.28 4.34 1.02
CA GLU A 28 21.53 4.57 -0.22
C GLU A 28 20.03 4.29 -0.03
N VAL A 29 19.70 3.14 0.56
CA VAL A 29 18.31 2.76 0.91
C VAL A 29 17.70 3.77 1.87
N HIS A 30 18.45 4.19 2.88
CA HIS A 30 18.04 5.23 3.82
C HIS A 30 17.75 6.57 3.10
N THR A 31 18.57 6.93 2.11
CA THR A 31 18.37 8.13 1.29
C THR A 31 17.12 8.05 0.43
N SER A 32 16.85 6.89 -0.19
CA SER A 32 15.61 6.67 -0.95
C SER A 32 14.37 6.82 -0.07
N TRP A 33 14.38 6.28 1.16
CA TRP A 33 13.28 6.47 2.11
C TRP A 33 13.08 7.92 2.49
N TRP A 34 14.17 8.65 2.70
CA TRP A 34 14.09 10.08 2.98
C TRP A 34 13.48 10.86 1.81
N GLN A 35 13.91 10.60 0.57
CA GLN A 35 13.34 11.21 -0.63
C GLN A 35 11.85 10.88 -0.80
N TRP A 36 11.48 9.62 -0.57
CA TRP A 36 10.10 9.16 -0.64
C TRP A 36 9.20 9.88 0.37
N LEU A 37 9.66 10.07 1.61
CA LEU A 37 8.93 10.85 2.63
C LEU A 37 8.87 12.34 2.30
N ALA A 38 9.95 12.90 1.77
CA ALA A 38 10.05 14.33 1.47
C ALA A 38 9.27 14.74 0.20
N TRP A 39 8.92 13.79 -0.67
CA TRP A 39 8.39 14.03 -2.02
C TRP A 39 7.23 15.04 -2.08
N ARG A 40 6.28 14.96 -1.14
CA ARG A 40 5.04 15.76 -1.15
C ARG A 40 4.83 16.62 0.09
N SER A 41 5.90 17.01 0.80
CA SER A 41 5.79 17.88 1.97
C SER A 41 4.88 19.11 1.70
N PRO A 42 3.82 19.36 2.52
CA PRO A 42 3.54 18.73 3.83
C PRO A 42 2.72 17.43 3.78
N PHE A 43 2.19 17.03 2.63
CA PHE A 43 1.40 15.80 2.42
C PHE A 43 2.30 14.59 2.11
N ALA A 44 3.20 14.26 3.02
CA ALA A 44 4.09 13.10 2.89
C ALA A 44 3.31 11.78 2.78
N PHE A 45 3.87 10.82 2.06
CA PHE A 45 3.35 9.46 2.04
C PHE A 45 3.46 8.80 3.42
N THR A 46 2.50 7.93 3.73
CA THR A 46 2.42 7.24 5.02
C THR A 46 2.70 5.76 4.90
N VAL A 47 2.97 5.09 6.03
CA VAL A 47 3.06 3.63 6.05
C VAL A 47 1.77 2.97 5.52
N THR A 48 0.60 3.54 5.83
CA THR A 48 -0.69 3.05 5.34
C THR A 48 -0.78 3.11 3.81
N ASP A 49 -0.25 4.18 3.20
CA ASP A 49 -0.19 4.30 1.74
C ASP A 49 0.71 3.21 1.14
N LEU A 50 1.87 2.95 1.75
CA LEU A 50 2.78 1.88 1.34
C LEU A 50 2.09 0.50 1.41
N GLN A 51 1.43 0.21 2.53
CA GLN A 51 0.69 -1.05 2.74
C GLN A 51 -0.41 -1.22 1.68
N LEU A 52 -1.17 -0.16 1.41
CA LEU A 52 -2.25 -0.17 0.43
C LEU A 52 -1.73 -0.43 -0.99
N VAL A 53 -0.65 0.25 -1.38
CA VAL A 53 -0.01 0.06 -2.70
C VAL A 53 0.51 -1.37 -2.85
N ILE A 54 1.22 -1.91 -1.86
CA ILE A 54 1.74 -3.28 -1.93
C ILE A 54 0.60 -4.29 -2.03
N ALA A 55 -0.47 -4.14 -1.24
CA ALA A 55 -1.63 -5.02 -1.29
C ALA A 55 -2.31 -5.01 -2.67
N TRP A 56 -2.48 -3.82 -3.25
CA TRP A 56 -3.04 -3.67 -4.59
C TRP A 56 -2.13 -4.27 -5.67
N LEU A 57 -0.82 -3.99 -5.64
CA LEU A 57 0.14 -4.54 -6.59
C LEU A 57 0.19 -6.07 -6.56
N ARG A 58 0.23 -6.68 -5.36
CA ARG A 58 0.20 -8.14 -5.21
C ARG A 58 -1.04 -8.75 -5.86
N ARG A 59 -2.20 -8.12 -5.69
CA ARG A 59 -3.45 -8.55 -6.34
C ARG A 59 -3.35 -8.45 -7.87
N GLU A 60 -2.85 -7.33 -8.40
CA GLU A 60 -2.73 -7.14 -9.84
C GLU A 60 -1.69 -8.07 -10.47
N ILE A 61 -0.60 -8.39 -9.75
CA ILE A 61 0.39 -9.40 -10.15
C ILE A 61 -0.25 -10.79 -10.17
N HIS A 62 -0.99 -11.17 -9.13
CA HIS A 62 -1.73 -12.43 -9.10
C HIS A 62 -2.78 -12.53 -10.23
N ALA A 63 -3.39 -11.40 -10.61
CA ALA A 63 -4.29 -11.32 -11.76
C ALA A 63 -3.58 -11.21 -13.12
N ASN A 64 -2.24 -11.31 -13.15
CA ASN A 64 -1.39 -11.18 -14.33
C ASN A 64 -1.58 -9.86 -15.12
N LYS A 65 -1.94 -8.78 -14.41
CA LYS A 65 -2.12 -7.43 -14.97
C LYS A 65 -0.90 -6.53 -14.81
N ARG A 66 0.01 -6.91 -13.93
CA ARG A 66 1.26 -6.20 -13.62
C ARG A 66 2.40 -7.21 -13.47
N HIS A 67 3.60 -6.76 -13.79
CA HIS A 67 4.81 -7.56 -13.65
C HIS A 67 5.28 -7.58 -12.18
N PRO A 68 5.85 -8.69 -11.67
CA PRO A 68 6.38 -8.76 -10.31
C PRO A 68 7.42 -7.68 -9.96
N SER A 69 8.17 -7.20 -10.96
CA SER A 69 9.16 -6.12 -10.78
C SER A 69 8.57 -4.82 -10.25
N CYS A 70 7.25 -4.61 -10.34
CA CYS A 70 6.59 -3.47 -9.73
C CYS A 70 6.74 -3.42 -8.19
N LEU A 71 7.10 -4.53 -7.53
CA LEU A 71 7.37 -4.59 -6.09
C LEU A 71 8.86 -4.42 -5.74
N GLU A 72 9.76 -4.35 -6.72
CA GLU A 72 11.19 -4.12 -6.47
C GLU A 72 11.41 -2.75 -5.86
N PHE A 73 12.40 -2.64 -4.97
CA PHE A 73 12.65 -1.42 -4.20
C PHE A 73 12.99 -0.23 -5.09
N SER A 74 13.84 -0.43 -6.11
CA SER A 74 14.21 0.60 -7.08
C SER A 74 13.02 1.14 -7.87
N HIS A 75 12.03 0.29 -8.18
CA HIS A 75 10.82 0.67 -8.87
C HIS A 75 9.81 1.35 -7.94
N LEU A 76 9.58 0.77 -6.76
CA LEU A 76 8.50 1.19 -5.89
C LEU A 76 8.88 2.36 -4.96
N ILE A 77 10.09 2.33 -4.41
CA ILE A 77 10.57 3.33 -3.44
C ILE A 77 11.57 4.29 -4.09
N GLY A 78 12.42 3.77 -4.99
CA GLY A 78 13.38 4.57 -5.75
C GLY A 78 12.73 5.55 -6.74
N ASN A 79 11.44 5.42 -7.03
CA ASN A 79 10.67 6.33 -7.88
C ASN A 79 9.37 6.81 -7.19
N PRO A 80 9.42 7.91 -6.42
CA PRO A 80 8.26 8.45 -5.70
C PRO A 80 7.09 8.87 -6.62
N GLU A 81 7.37 9.31 -7.85
CA GLU A 81 6.34 9.66 -8.82
C GLU A 81 5.53 8.42 -9.25
N LEU A 82 6.23 7.33 -9.54
CA LEU A 82 5.57 6.06 -9.88
C LEU A 82 4.78 5.51 -8.69
N PHE A 83 5.32 5.62 -7.48
CA PHE A 83 4.60 5.28 -6.25
C PHE A 83 3.28 6.04 -6.15
N GLU A 84 3.29 7.35 -6.42
CA GLU A 84 2.09 8.19 -6.38
C GLU A 84 1.01 7.70 -7.36
N GLN A 85 1.42 7.34 -8.57
CA GLN A 85 0.49 6.80 -9.57
C GLN A 85 -0.15 5.49 -9.11
N TYR A 86 0.64 4.60 -8.50
CA TYR A 86 0.11 3.37 -7.90
C TYR A 86 -0.80 3.66 -6.71
N LEU A 87 -0.47 4.65 -5.87
CA LEU A 87 -1.31 5.05 -4.75
C LEU A 87 -2.69 5.51 -5.24
N GLY A 88 -2.76 6.35 -6.28
CA GLY A 88 -4.03 6.78 -6.87
C GLY A 88 -4.89 5.61 -7.39
N LEU A 89 -4.25 4.58 -7.97
CA LEU A 89 -4.93 3.37 -8.42
C LEU A 89 -5.40 2.50 -7.23
N ALA A 90 -4.54 2.31 -6.23
CA ALA A 90 -4.83 1.51 -5.06
C ALA A 90 -5.94 2.14 -4.19
N GLN A 91 -5.96 3.47 -4.05
CA GLN A 91 -7.04 4.19 -3.38
C GLN A 91 -8.38 4.05 -4.12
N ARG A 92 -8.40 4.12 -5.46
CA ARG A 92 -9.61 3.84 -6.25
C ARG A 92 -10.10 2.41 -6.02
N TRP A 93 -9.18 1.45 -6.04
CA TRP A 93 -9.48 0.05 -5.77
C TRP A 93 -10.08 -0.15 -4.37
N SER A 94 -9.49 0.45 -3.34
CA SER A 94 -9.96 0.35 -1.95
C SER A 94 -11.38 0.90 -1.80
N ARG A 95 -11.68 2.06 -2.40
CA ARG A 95 -13.03 2.65 -2.37
C ARG A 95 -14.08 1.74 -3.01
N LEU A 96 -13.76 1.13 -4.16
CA LEU A 96 -14.66 0.20 -4.84
C LEU A 96 -14.91 -1.06 -4.02
N HIS A 97 -13.87 -1.59 -3.36
CA HIS A 97 -13.99 -2.76 -2.48
C HIS A 97 -14.85 -2.47 -1.24
N HIS A 98 -14.69 -1.32 -0.60
CA HIS A 98 -15.53 -0.93 0.54
C HIS A 98 -16.99 -0.74 0.12
N ALA A 99 -17.26 -0.05 -0.98
CA ALA A 99 -18.62 0.12 -1.49
C ALA A 99 -19.30 -1.22 -1.81
N HIS A 100 -18.56 -2.19 -2.36
CA HIS A 100 -19.08 -3.53 -2.60
C HIS A 100 -19.35 -4.30 -1.30
N ALA A 101 -18.43 -4.25 -0.33
CA ALA A 101 -18.61 -4.89 0.97
C ALA A 101 -19.84 -4.36 1.72
N ASP A 102 -20.05 -3.04 1.71
CA ASP A 102 -21.22 -2.40 2.32
C ASP A 102 -22.52 -2.82 1.64
N SER A 103 -22.52 -2.92 0.31
CA SER A 103 -23.67 -3.41 -0.47
C SER A 103 -24.03 -4.86 -0.08
N VAL A 104 -23.03 -5.75 0.00
CA VAL A 104 -23.23 -7.15 0.39
C VAL A 104 -23.73 -7.26 1.84
N ALA A 105 -23.18 -6.47 2.75
CA ALA A 105 -23.62 -6.45 4.15
C ALA A 105 -25.09 -6.01 4.27
N ARG A 106 -25.47 -4.94 3.56
CA ARG A 106 -26.87 -4.48 3.50
C ARG A 106 -27.82 -5.53 2.91
N ALA A 107 -27.42 -6.21 1.83
CA ALA A 107 -28.22 -7.27 1.23
C ALA A 107 -28.43 -8.45 2.20
N ARG A 108 -27.39 -8.84 2.95
CA ARG A 108 -27.47 -9.90 3.98
C ARG A 108 -28.38 -9.52 5.13
N TRP A 109 -28.33 -8.28 5.60
CA TRP A 109 -29.24 -7.78 6.64
C TRP A 109 -30.71 -7.84 6.17
N ASN A 110 -31.00 -7.28 5.01
CA ASN A 110 -32.36 -7.26 4.45
C ASN A 110 -32.93 -8.68 4.24
N SER A 111 -32.09 -9.62 3.81
CA SER A 111 -32.48 -11.03 3.59
C SER A 111 -32.65 -11.85 4.88
N SER A 112 -32.08 -11.38 6.00
CA SER A 112 -32.22 -12.00 7.31
C SER A 112 -33.48 -11.50 8.00
N SER A 113 -33.74 -10.19 7.94
CA SER A 113 -34.95 -9.56 8.50
C SER A 113 -36.25 -9.99 7.80
N ALA A 114 -36.18 -10.36 6.52
CA ALA A 114 -37.33 -10.89 5.78
C ALA A 114 -37.74 -12.33 6.19
N ARG A 115 -36.84 -13.09 6.83
CA ARG A 115 -37.09 -14.48 7.25
C ARG A 115 -37.66 -14.61 8.66
N THR A 116 -37.63 -13.55 9.46
CA THR A 116 -38.10 -13.56 10.87
C THR A 116 -39.55 -13.10 11.06
N HIS A 117 -40.26 -12.77 9.98
CA HIS A 117 -41.67 -12.33 10.01
C HIS A 117 -42.62 -13.22 9.18
N GLY A 118 -42.26 -14.49 8.96
CA GLY A 118 -43.10 -15.49 8.29
C GLY A 118 -43.68 -16.50 9.27
#